data_AF-A0A936GN52-F1
#
_entry.id   AF-A0A936GN52-F1
#
_cell.length_a   1.000
_cell.length_b   1.000
_cell.length_c   1.000
_cell.angle_alpha   90.00
_cell.angle_beta   90.00
_cell.angle_gamma   90.00
#
_symmetry.space_group_name_H-M   'P 1'
#
loop_
_entity.id
_entity.type
_entity.pdbx_description
1 polymer ?
#
loop_
_entity_poly.entity_id
_entity_poly.type
_entity_poly.pdbx_seq_one_letter_code
_entity_poly.pdbx_strand_id
1 'polypeptide(L)'
;MTDIFDPDVRIIADQIENYLNNHPNAADTIEGIAKWWLPSEMEASDFIIDKALNYLCLKSTVKVNVSFNGSKIFSRKRSSQDESI
;
A
#
# COMPACT_ATOMS: atom_id res chain seq x y z
N MET A 1 -9.27 12.70 -10.20
CA MET A 1 -7.80 12.81 -10.41
C MET A 1 -7.16 13.87 -9.49
N THR A 2 -7.88 14.32 -8.45
CA THR A 2 -7.49 15.35 -7.47
C THR A 2 -7.03 14.77 -6.13
N ASP A 3 -7.22 13.46 -5.93
CA ASP A 3 -7.08 12.79 -4.63
C ASP A 3 -5.61 12.65 -4.18
N ILE A 4 -4.63 12.90 -5.06
CA ILE A 4 -3.20 12.90 -4.73
C ILE A 4 -2.73 14.16 -3.97
N PHE A 5 -3.58 15.19 -3.90
CA PHE A 5 -3.33 16.41 -3.11
C PHE A 5 -4.03 16.37 -1.75
N ASP A 6 -4.80 15.31 -1.47
CA ASP A 6 -5.40 15.09 -0.17
C ASP A 6 -4.28 14.76 0.84
N PRO A 7 -4.13 15.55 1.93
CA PRO A 7 -3.11 15.31 2.93
C PRO A 7 -3.26 13.95 3.61
N ASP A 8 -4.50 13.47 3.80
CA ASP A 8 -4.75 12.19 4.46
C ASP A 8 -4.25 11.04 3.59
N VAL A 9 -4.50 11.10 2.28
CA VAL A 9 -3.99 10.11 1.30
C VAL A 9 -2.46 10.02 1.35
N ARG A 10 -1.78 11.16 1.49
CA ARG A 10 -0.30 11.18 1.56
C ARG A 10 0.22 10.61 2.87
N ILE A 11 -0.40 10.97 4.00
CA ILE A 11 -0.03 10.44 5.32
C ILE A 11 -0.19 8.92 5.33
N ILE A 12 -1.32 8.39 4.84
CA ILE A 12 -1.54 6.94 4.75
C ILE A 12 -0.54 6.28 3.80
N ALA A 13 -0.24 6.90 2.66
CA ALA A 13 0.74 6.37 1.72
C ALA A 13 2.14 6.27 2.36
N ASP A 14 2.56 7.28 3.11
CA ASP A 14 3.86 7.29 3.79
C ASP A 14 3.93 6.19 4.86
N GLN A 15 2.85 5.95 5.60
CA GLN A 15 2.80 4.84 6.57
C GLN A 15 2.88 3.47 5.89
N ILE A 16 2.14 3.27 4.79
CA ILE A 16 2.18 2.01 4.03
C ILE A 16 3.59 1.78 3.44
N GLU A 17 4.21 2.81 2.88
CA GLU A 17 5.58 2.73 2.34
C GLU A 17 6.60 2.42 3.45
N ASN A 18 6.48 3.07 4.60
CA ASN A 18 7.33 2.78 5.77
C ASN A 18 7.15 1.33 6.27
N TYR A 19 5.92 0.84 6.36
CA TYR A 19 5.65 -0.55 6.74
C TYR A 19 6.32 -1.53 5.76
N LEU A 20 6.14 -1.33 4.45
CA LEU A 20 6.73 -2.19 3.41
C LEU A 20 8.25 -2.11 3.33
N ASN A 21 8.86 -1.00 3.77
CA ASN A 21 10.31 -0.90 3.90
C ASN A 21 10.84 -1.79 5.03
N ASN A 22 10.11 -1.89 6.14
CA ASN A 22 10.45 -2.76 7.27
C ASN A 22 10.02 -4.22 7.05
N HIS A 23 9.00 -4.45 6.22
CA HIS A 23 8.42 -5.76 5.92
C HIS A 23 8.32 -5.98 4.40
N PRO A 24 9.46 -6.18 3.69
CA PRO A 24 9.51 -6.19 2.22
C PRO A 24 8.75 -7.35 1.56
N ASN A 25 8.46 -8.40 2.32
CA ASN A 25 7.69 -9.56 1.86
C ASN A 25 6.20 -9.50 2.24
N ALA A 26 5.75 -8.43 2.90
CA ALA A 26 4.34 -8.28 3.23
C ALA A 26 3.49 -8.10 1.96
N ALA A 27 2.33 -8.73 1.98
CA ALA A 27 1.33 -8.66 0.94
C ALA A 27 -0.05 -8.84 1.57
N ASP A 28 -0.97 -7.91 1.35
CA ASP A 28 -2.28 -7.98 2.01
C ASP A 28 -3.39 -7.24 1.22
N THR A 29 -4.64 -7.43 1.64
CA THR A 29 -5.82 -6.71 1.16
C THR A 29 -5.92 -5.33 1.82
N ILE A 30 -6.83 -4.47 1.34
CA ILE A 30 -7.12 -3.18 2.01
C ILE A 30 -7.51 -3.38 3.48
N GLU A 31 -8.35 -4.39 3.77
CA GLU A 31 -8.77 -4.72 5.13
C GLU A 31 -7.58 -5.12 6.02
N GLY A 32 -6.68 -5.97 5.50
CA GLY A 32 -5.49 -6.38 6.24
C GLY A 32 -4.51 -5.23 6.45
N ILE A 33 -4.36 -4.35 5.46
CA ILE A 33 -3.53 -3.14 5.54
C ILE A 33 -4.06 -2.21 6.64
N ALA A 34 -5.36 -1.94 6.65
CA ALA A 34 -6.01 -1.12 7.66
C ALA A 34 -5.77 -1.67 9.07
N LYS A 35 -5.78 -3.00 9.21
CA LYS A 35 -5.70 -3.67 10.50
C LYS A 35 -4.28 -3.85 11.03
N TRP A 36 -3.31 -4.07 10.14
CA TRP A 36 -1.98 -4.58 10.54
C TRP A 36 -0.82 -3.68 10.15
N TRP A 37 -0.98 -2.84 9.13
CA TRP A 37 0.14 -2.07 8.59
C TRP A 37 0.16 -0.64 9.12
N LEU A 38 -1.02 -0.09 9.41
CA LEU A 38 -1.17 1.25 9.96
C LEU A 38 -1.00 1.23 11.49
N PRO A 39 -0.48 2.32 12.09
CA PRO A 39 -0.47 2.48 13.54
C PRO A 39 -1.89 2.42 14.11
N SER A 40 -2.05 1.86 15.32
CA SER A 40 -3.35 1.65 15.97
C SER A 40 -4.14 2.93 16.21
N GLU A 41 -3.45 4.06 16.34
CA GLU A 41 -3.98 5.39 16.55
C GLU A 41 -4.46 6.06 15.25
N MET A 42 -4.21 5.43 14.10
CA MET A 42 -4.56 5.93 12.78
C MET A 42 -5.77 5.17 12.23
N GLU A 43 -6.94 5.78 12.35
CA GLU A 43 -8.16 5.28 11.71
C GLU A 43 -8.26 5.87 10.29
N ALA A 44 -8.06 5.03 9.28
CA ALA A 44 -8.24 5.38 7.88
C ALA A 44 -9.37 4.55 7.27
N SER A 45 -10.28 5.20 6.55
CA SER A 45 -11.30 4.47 5.79
C SER A 45 -10.67 3.70 4.63
N ASP A 46 -11.29 2.58 4.24
CA ASP A 46 -10.92 1.80 3.07
C ASP A 46 -10.78 2.66 1.81
N PHE A 47 -11.58 3.72 1.69
CA PHE A 47 -11.50 4.66 0.58
C PHE A 47 -10.17 5.42 0.56
N ILE A 48 -9.73 5.97 1.70
CA ILE A 48 -8.45 6.69 1.79
C ILE A 48 -7.29 5.73 1.58
N ILE A 49 -7.37 4.50 2.11
CA ILE A 49 -6.35 3.46 1.91
C ILE A 49 -6.26 3.08 0.42
N ASP A 50 -7.39 2.86 -0.27
CA ASP A 50 -7.39 2.58 -1.71
C ASP A 50 -6.77 3.73 -2.51
N LYS A 51 -7.06 5.00 -2.17
CA LYS A 51 -6.43 6.16 -2.82
C LYS A 51 -4.93 6.22 -2.56
N ALA A 52 -4.49 5.95 -1.34
CA ALA A 52 -3.07 5.91 -0.98
C ALA A 52 -2.33 4.80 -1.74
N LEU A 53 -2.92 3.61 -1.83
CA LEU A 53 -2.36 2.49 -2.59
C LEU A 53 -2.32 2.78 -4.09
N ASN A 54 -3.36 3.41 -4.65
CA ASN A 54 -3.36 3.85 -6.05
C ASN A 54 -2.25 4.87 -6.31
N TYR A 55 -2.06 5.83 -5.40
CA TYR A 55 -0.96 6.79 -5.47
C TYR A 55 0.41 6.10 -5.43
N LEU A 56 0.62 5.12 -4.55
CA LEU A 56 1.86 4.33 -4.49
C LEU A 56 2.08 3.43 -5.71
N CYS A 57 1.00 2.92 -6.33
CA CYS A 57 1.07 2.20 -7.59
C CYS A 57 1.53 3.12 -8.73
N LEU A 58 1.00 4.34 -8.80
CA LEU A 58 1.42 5.36 -9.78
C LEU A 58 2.90 5.73 -9.61
N LYS A 59 3.39 5.78 -8.36
CA LYS A 59 4.82 5.97 -8.03
C LYS A 59 5.70 4.75 -8.28
N SER A 60 5.14 3.60 -8.67
CA SER A 60 5.86 2.32 -8.76
C SER A 60 6.50 1.85 -7.44
N THR A 61 6.03 2.30 -6.27
CA THR A 61 6.46 1.77 -4.96
C THR A 61 5.74 0.45 -4.65
N VAL A 62 4.45 0.39 -4.97
CA VAL A 62 3.57 -0.75 -4.67
C VAL A 62 3.11 -1.39 -5.99
N LYS A 63 2.87 -2.70 -5.97
CA LYS A 63 2.16 -3.42 -7.02
C LYS A 63 0.88 -4.04 -6.46
N VAL A 64 -0.13 -4.15 -7.31
CA VAL A 64 -1.38 -4.85 -7.02
C VAL A 64 -1.45 -6.12 -7.87
N ASN A 65 -1.79 -7.24 -7.24
CA ASN A 65 -2.17 -8.47 -7.92
C ASN A 65 -3.64 -8.77 -7.61
N VAL A 66 -4.33 -9.41 -8.55
CA VAL A 66 -5.70 -9.88 -8.33
C VAL A 66 -5.64 -11.38 -8.11
N SER A 67 -6.09 -11.82 -6.94
CA SER A 67 -6.22 -13.23 -6.59
C SER A 67 -7.32 -13.91 -7.43
N PHE A 68 -7.32 -15.25 -7.46
CA PHE A 68 -8.31 -16.03 -8.22
C PHE A 68 -9.77 -15.71 -7.85
N ASN A 69 -10.02 -15.32 -6.60
CA ASN A 69 -11.33 -14.91 -6.09
C ASN A 69 -11.70 -13.44 -6.39
N GLY A 70 -10.85 -12.70 -7.12
CA GLY A 70 -11.04 -11.29 -7.45
C GLY A 70 -10.54 -10.30 -6.40
N SER A 71 -10.01 -10.77 -5.26
CA SER A 71 -9.46 -9.86 -4.23
C SER A 71 -8.17 -9.20 -4.70
N LYS A 72 -8.05 -7.88 -4.48
CA LYS A 72 -6.80 -7.14 -4.69
C LYS A 72 -5.85 -7.36 -3.53
N ILE A 73 -4.62 -7.78 -3.85
CA ILE A 73 -3.52 -7.95 -2.91
C ILE A 73 -2.42 -6.96 -3.28
N PHE A 74 -2.05 -6.11 -2.33
CA PHE A 74 -1.03 -5.08 -2.50
C PHE A 74 0.26 -5.53 -1.82
N SER A 75 1.40 -5.29 -2.48
CA SER A 75 2.72 -5.67 -2.00
C SER A 75 3.76 -4.70 -2.53
N ARG A 76 4.96 -4.68 -1.92
CA ARG A 76 6.07 -3.89 -2.45
C ARG A 76 6.40 -4.31 -3.89
N LYS A 77 6.64 -3.33 -4.76
CA LYS A 77 7.23 -3.58 -6.07
C LYS A 77 8.72 -3.88 -5.84
N ARG A 78 9.15 -5.11 -6.10
CA ARG A 78 10.58 -5.45 -6.06
C ARG A 78 11.31 -4.60 -7.07
N SER A 79 12.44 -4.03 -6.65
CA SER A 79 13.32 -3.34 -7.57
C SER A 79 14.13 -4.39 -8.33
N SER A 80 14.51 -4.12 -9.58
CA SER A 80 15.35 -5.04 -10.38
C SER A 80 16.73 -5.33 -9.74
N GLN A 81 17.09 -4.67 -8.64
CA GLN A 81 18.30 -4.98 -7.86
C GLN A 81 18.11 -6.09 -6.82
N ASP A 82 16.87 -6.48 -6.50
CA ASP A 82 16.58 -7.54 -5.52
C ASP A 82 16.67 -8.97 -6.11
N GLU A 83 16.90 -9.11 -7.42
CA GLU A 83 16.93 -10.41 -8.14
C GLU A 83 18.34 -10.96 -8.38
N SER A 84 19.38 -10.31 -7.85
CA SER A 84 20.77 -10.80 -7.94
C SER A 84 21.20 -11.51 -6.65
N ILE A 85 20.87 -12.80 -6.52
CA ILE A 85 21.53 -13.75 -5.60
C ILE A 85 21.79 -15.06 -6.35
#